data_AF-A0A6I9P3E0-F1
#
_entry.id   AF-A0A6I9P3E0-F1
#
_cell.length_a   1.000
_cell.length_b   1.000
_cell.length_c   1.000
_cell.angle_alpha   90.00
_cell.angle_beta   90.00
_cell.angle_gamma   90.00
#
_symmetry.space_group_name_H-M   'P 1'
#
loop_
_entity.id
_entity.type
_entity.pdbx_description
1 polymer ?
#
loop_
_entity_poly.entity_id
_entity_poly.type
_entity_poly.pdbx_seq_one_letter_code
_entity_poly.pdbx_strand_id
1 'polypeptide(L)'
;MDAAPADFRAGPVQLCVGECRPELRARSAQLYSFVTPTVLGLSPSRGPESGGTKVTVMGDNLGAGSSVNVQFGNQTCEFFG
;
A
#
# COMPACT_ATOMS: atom_id res chain seq x y z
N MET A 1 -18.47 20.53 -9.02
CA MET A 1 -17.58 19.84 -9.98
C MET A 1 -16.25 20.54 -9.90
N ASP A 2 -15.38 20.06 -9.00
CA ASP A 2 -13.91 20.13 -9.04
C ASP A 2 -13.41 19.69 -7.67
N ALA A 3 -13.26 18.38 -7.51
CA ALA A 3 -12.39 17.86 -6.47
C ALA A 3 -10.97 17.99 -7.02
N ALA A 4 -10.17 18.89 -6.45
CA ALA A 4 -8.75 19.00 -6.75
C ALA A 4 -8.09 17.61 -6.68
N PRO A 5 -7.13 17.27 -7.57
CA PRO A 5 -6.47 15.98 -7.49
C PRO A 5 -5.69 15.94 -6.18
N ALA A 6 -5.89 14.88 -5.39
CA ALA A 6 -5.00 14.61 -4.27
C ALA A 6 -3.59 14.39 -4.85
N ASP A 7 -2.73 15.40 -4.73
CA ASP A 7 -1.33 15.34 -5.16
C ASP A 7 -0.61 14.20 -4.43
N PHE A 8 -0.62 13.00 -5.00
CA PHE A 8 0.27 11.92 -4.63
C PHE A 8 1.67 12.29 -5.10
N ARG A 9 2.39 13.07 -4.29
CA ARG A 9 3.69 13.65 -4.66
C ARG A 9 4.77 12.58 -4.72
N ALA A 10 5.03 12.06 -5.92
CA ALA A 10 6.18 11.20 -6.12
C ALA A 10 7.50 11.97 -5.92
N GLY A 11 8.49 11.34 -5.30
CA GLY A 11 9.79 11.96 -5.01
C GLY A 11 10.95 10.99 -5.14
N PRO A 12 12.16 11.46 -5.49
CA PRO A 12 13.31 10.58 -5.58
C PRO A 12 13.74 10.15 -4.16
N VAL A 13 14.19 8.92 -4.03
CA VAL A 13 14.92 8.49 -2.83
C VAL A 13 16.30 9.14 -2.88
N GLN A 14 16.68 9.80 -1.78
CA GLN A 14 17.98 10.46 -1.66
C GLN A 14 18.86 9.73 -0.64
N LEU A 15 20.09 9.42 -1.05
CA LEU A 15 21.11 8.82 -0.20
C LEU A 15 22.29 9.80 -0.06
N CYS A 16 22.85 9.89 1.14
CA CYS A 16 24.11 10.58 1.39
C CYS A 16 25.12 9.63 2.04
N VAL A 17 26.34 9.59 1.54
CA VAL A 17 27.43 8.83 2.17
C VAL A 17 28.13 9.74 3.17
N GLY A 18 27.77 9.62 4.45
CA GLY A 18 28.25 10.51 5.50
C GLY A 18 27.65 11.91 5.36
N GLU A 19 28.49 12.90 5.00
CA GLU A 19 28.00 14.26 4.73
C GLU A 19 27.30 14.36 3.38
N CYS A 20 26.19 15.09 3.33
CA CYS A 20 25.47 15.35 2.10
C CYS A 20 26.20 16.41 1.25
N ARG A 21 27.39 16.13 0.74
CA ARG A 21 28.07 16.96 -0.27
C ARG A 21 27.62 16.57 -1.68
N PRO A 22 27.62 17.47 -2.68
CA PRO A 22 27.14 17.16 -4.03
C PRO A 22 27.75 15.89 -4.63
N GLU A 23 29.02 15.62 -4.34
CA GLU A 23 29.79 14.48 -4.87
C GLU A 23 29.48 13.16 -4.13
N LEU A 24 28.89 13.25 -2.93
CA LEU A 24 28.56 12.12 -2.05
C LEU A 24 27.06 11.86 -1.93
N ARG A 25 26.26 12.51 -2.77
CA ARG A 25 24.80 12.34 -2.85
C ARG A 25 24.44 11.47 -4.06
N ALA A 26 23.49 10.57 -3.86
CA ALA A 26 22.84 9.84 -4.94
C ALA A 26 21.33 10.05 -4.88
N ARG A 27 20.69 9.99 -6.05
CA ARG A 27 19.23 10.00 -6.21
C ARG A 27 18.80 8.77 -7.01
N SER A 28 17.68 8.18 -6.64
CA SER A 28 17.10 7.09 -7.40
C SER A 28 16.71 7.55 -8.82
N ALA A 29 16.93 6.69 -9.81
CA ALA A 29 16.49 6.96 -11.19
C ALA A 29 14.96 7.00 -11.31
N GLN A 30 14.26 6.22 -10.47
CA GLN A 30 12.80 6.17 -10.41
C GLN A 30 12.29 6.87 -9.15
N LEU A 31 11.12 7.49 -9.25
CA LEU A 31 10.48 8.17 -8.13
C LEU A 31 9.74 7.15 -7.25
N TYR A 32 9.77 7.39 -5.94
CA TYR A 32 8.92 6.73 -4.97
C TYR A 32 7.57 7.45 -4.92
N SER A 33 6.49 6.71 -5.08
CA SER A 33 5.13 7.24 -5.03
C SER A 33 4.53 7.01 -3.64
N PHE A 34 3.93 8.07 -3.08
CA PHE A 34 3.12 7.98 -1.88
C PHE A 34 1.68 7.81 -2.31
N VAL A 35 1.00 6.79 -1.79
CA VAL A 35 -0.40 6.48 -2.12
C VAL A 35 -1.16 6.13 -0.85
N THR A 36 -2.47 6.30 -0.89
CA THR A 36 -3.37 5.84 0.18
C THR A 36 -4.14 4.62 -0.36
N PRO A 37 -3.97 3.43 0.25
CA PRO A 37 -4.79 2.26 -0.07
C PRO A 37 -6.25 2.52 0.26
N THR A 38 -7.16 2.11 -0.62
CA THR A 38 -8.61 2.21 -0.41
C THR A 38 -9.26 0.86 -0.67
N VAL A 39 -10.15 0.43 0.22
CA VAL A 39 -10.94 -0.78 0.03
C VAL A 39 -12.30 -0.38 -0.50
N LEU A 40 -12.71 -0.98 -1.63
CA LEU A 40 -13.98 -0.71 -2.29
C LEU A 40 -14.98 -1.85 -2.12
N GLY A 41 -14.50 -3.08 -1.93
CA GLY A 41 -15.38 -4.23 -1.79
C GLY A 41 -14.69 -5.51 -1.39
N LEU A 42 -15.52 -6.50 -1.09
CA LEU A 42 -15.15 -7.83 -0.62
C LEU A 42 -16.06 -8.85 -1.30
N SER A 43 -15.50 -9.93 -1.82
CA SER A 43 -16.26 -11.07 -2.35
C SER A 43 -15.62 -12.41 -1.97
N PRO A 44 -16.38 -13.38 -1.44
CA PRO A 44 -17.78 -13.27 -1.05
C PRO A 44 -17.96 -12.39 0.21
N SER A 45 -19.12 -11.75 0.34
CA SER A 45 -19.42 -10.88 1.49
C SER A 45 -19.90 -11.62 2.74
N ARG A 46 -20.02 -12.95 2.65
CA ARG A 46 -20.47 -13.85 3.72
C ARG A 46 -19.78 -15.19 3.58
N GLY A 47 -19.60 -15.88 4.71
CA GLY A 47 -19.07 -17.23 4.78
C GLY A 47 -19.51 -17.92 6.09
N PRO A 48 -19.19 -19.21 6.27
CA PRO A 48 -19.45 -19.92 7.51
C PRO A 48 -18.67 -19.33 8.69
N GLU A 49 -19.25 -19.41 9.89
CA GLU A 49 -18.59 -18.99 11.14
C GLU A 49 -17.28 -19.74 11.40
N SER A 50 -17.18 -20.99 10.93
CA SER A 50 -15.98 -21.81 11.02
C SER A 50 -14.78 -21.25 10.22
N GLY A 51 -14.98 -20.26 9.35
CA GLY A 51 -13.93 -19.66 8.53
C GLY A 51 -13.59 -20.49 7.28
N GLY A 52 -12.36 -20.36 6.79
CA GLY A 52 -11.87 -21.04 5.58
C GLY A 52 -12.42 -20.50 4.26
N THR A 53 -13.20 -19.41 4.30
CA THR A 53 -13.72 -18.77 3.09
C THR A 53 -12.60 -17.97 2.42
N LYS A 54 -12.23 -18.34 1.19
CA LYS A 54 -11.33 -17.53 0.37
C LYS A 54 -12.04 -16.24 -0.02
N VAL A 55 -11.49 -15.12 0.43
CA VAL A 55 -12.01 -13.77 0.13
C VAL A 55 -11.13 -13.06 -0.88
N THR A 56 -11.76 -12.22 -1.70
CA THR A 56 -11.12 -11.29 -2.61
C THR A 56 -11.48 -9.88 -2.16
N VAL A 57 -10.48 -9.10 -1.79
CA VAL A 57 -10.62 -7.68 -1.45
C VAL A 57 -10.30 -6.87 -2.70
N MET A 58 -11.22 -5.99 -3.09
CA MET A 58 -11.09 -5.12 -4.26
C MET A 58 -10.92 -3.67 -3.79
N GLY A 59 -10.07 -2.92 -4.48
CA GLY A 59 -9.76 -1.54 -4.12
C GLY A 59 -8.57 -0.98 -4.89
N ASP A 60 -8.13 0.22 -4.49
CA ASP A 60 -7.01 0.91 -5.12
C ASP A 60 -5.77 0.85 -4.23
N ASN A 61 -4.59 0.77 -4.86
CA ASN A 61 -3.29 0.82 -4.19
C ASN A 61 -3.09 -0.21 -3.06
N LEU A 62 -3.84 -1.33 -3.05
CA LEU A 62 -3.79 -2.34 -1.98
C LEU A 62 -2.44 -3.06 -1.83
N GLY A 63 -1.60 -3.01 -2.88
CA GLY A 63 -0.23 -3.55 -2.85
C GLY A 63 0.84 -2.57 -2.34
N ALA A 64 0.45 -1.40 -1.83
CA ALA A 64 1.42 -0.42 -1.33
C ALA A 64 2.07 -0.85 0.00
N GLY A 65 3.34 -0.48 0.18
CA GLY A 65 4.09 -0.77 1.40
C GLY A 65 4.78 -2.14 1.37
N SER A 66 5.03 -2.71 2.55
CA SER A 66 5.83 -3.93 2.69
C SER A 66 5.09 -5.08 3.36
N SER A 67 4.20 -4.79 4.31
CA SER A 67 3.45 -5.79 5.07
C SER A 67 1.96 -5.57 4.92
N VAL A 68 1.22 -6.66 4.69
CA VAL A 68 -0.24 -6.66 4.61
C VAL A 68 -0.78 -7.48 5.78
N ASN A 69 -1.74 -6.91 6.52
CA ASN A 69 -2.47 -7.61 7.58
C ASN A 69 -3.96 -7.35 7.38
N VAL A 70 -4.75 -8.42 7.26
CA VAL A 70 -6.21 -8.36 7.10
C VAL A 70 -6.86 -8.98 8.32
N GLN A 71 -7.83 -8.28 8.90
CA GLN A 71 -8.55 -8.74 10.08
C GLN A 71 -10.06 -8.72 9.84
N PHE A 72 -10.72 -9.81 10.23
CA PHE A 72 -12.18 -9.87 10.34
C PHE A 72 -12.54 -9.95 11.83
N GLY A 73 -13.05 -8.85 12.39
CA GLY A 73 -13.14 -8.70 13.85
C GLY A 73 -11.74 -8.73 14.47
N ASN A 74 -11.50 -9.64 15.41
CA ASN A 74 -10.20 -9.82 16.08
C ASN A 74 -9.40 -11.01 15.54
N GLN A 75 -9.76 -11.56 14.37
CA GLN A 75 -9.09 -12.72 13.77
C GLN A 75 -8.29 -12.31 12.56
N THR A 76 -7.01 -12.72 12.52
CA THR A 76 -6.13 -12.52 11.37
C THR A 76 -6.53 -13.46 10.23
N CYS A 77 -6.72 -12.90 9.05
CA CYS A 77 -6.91 -13.68 7.82
C CYS A 77 -5.55 -14.12 7.27
N GLU A 78 -5.45 -15.38 6.85
CA GLU A 78 -4.27 -15.87 6.15
C GLU A 78 -4.19 -15.22 4.76
N PHE A 79 -3.10 -14.50 4.50
CA PHE A 79 -2.87 -13.83 3.24
C PHE A 79 -2.19 -14.78 2.25
N PHE A 80 -2.89 -15.07 1.16
CA PHE A 80 -2.36 -15.80 0.01
C PHE A 80 -2.04 -14.79 -1.10
N GLY A 81 -0.88 -14.12 -0.97
CA GLY A 81 -0.34 -13.19 -1.96
C GLY A 81 0.59 -13.86 -2.94
#